data_AF-A0A497JUP4-F1
#
_entry.id   AF-A0A497JUP4-F1
#
_cell.length_a   1.000
_cell.length_b   1.000
_cell.length_c   1.000
_cell.angle_alpha   90.00
_cell.angle_beta   90.00
_cell.angle_gamma   90.00
#
_symmetry.space_group_name_H-M   'P 1'
#
loop_
_entity.id
_entity.type
_entity.pdbx_description
1 polymer ?
#
loop_
_entity_poly.entity_id
_entity_poly.type
_entity_poly.pdbx_seq_one_letter_code
_entity_poly.pdbx_strand_id
1 'polypeptide(L)' 'MSKFRVSRLQAIEIAVIAIVAVVAALIRILPLQYGAYLTAFDPLFQFRATEYVVENGYAAWWTWHDDMSWY' A
#
# COMPACT_ATOMS: atom_id res chain seq x y z
N MET A 1 26.67 -20.40 -15.96
CA MET A 1 25.27 -19.91 -15.81
C MET A 1 24.33 -21.09 -15.97
N SER A 2 23.75 -21.58 -14.87
CA SER A 2 22.76 -22.66 -14.93
C SER A 2 21.48 -22.14 -15.59
N LYS A 3 20.94 -22.90 -16.54
CA LYS A 3 19.67 -22.56 -17.19
C LYS A 3 18.56 -22.76 -16.16
N PHE A 4 17.89 -21.68 -15.75
CA PHE A 4 16.64 -21.78 -15.00
C PHE A 4 15.65 -22.61 -15.83
N ARG A 5 15.34 -23.82 -15.36
CA ARG A 5 14.33 -24.68 -15.98
C ARG A 5 13.08 -24.59 -15.13
N VAL A 6 12.08 -23.86 -15.63
CA VAL A 6 10.75 -23.80 -15.01
C VAL A 6 9.98 -25.04 -15.44
N SER A 7 9.49 -25.81 -14.48
CA SER A 7 8.62 -26.95 -14.75
C SER A 7 7.21 -26.47 -15.15
N ARG A 8 6.45 -27.32 -15.84
CA ARG A 8 5.06 -26.99 -16.20
C ARG A 8 4.20 -26.68 -14.97
N LEU A 9 4.42 -27.42 -13.88
CA LEU A 9 3.73 -27.19 -12.60
C LEU A 9 4.11 -25.82 -12.02
N GLN A 10 5.40 -25.49 -11.97
CA GLN A 10 5.87 -24.19 -11.49
C GLN A 10 5.31 -23.02 -12.31
N ALA A 11 5.21 -23.18 -13.63
CA ALA A 11 4.60 -22.18 -14.49
C ALA A 11 3.11 -21.96 -14.15
N ILE A 12 2.37 -23.05 -13.85
CA ILE A 12 0.97 -22.97 -13.43
C ILE A 12 0.85 -22.31 -12.04
N GLU A 13 1.72 -22.67 -11.08
CA GLU A 13 1.72 -22.06 -9.74
C GLU A 13 1.96 -20.55 -9.81
N ILE A 14 2.97 -20.12 -10.58
CA ILE A 14 3.26 -18.70 -10.79
C ILE A 14 2.07 -18.01 -11.47
N ALA A 15 1.44 -18.64 -12.47
CA ALA A 15 0.28 -18.08 -13.14
C ALA A 15 -0.92 -17.92 -12.19
N VAL A 16 -1.18 -18.90 -11.33
CA VAL A 16 -2.24 -18.84 -10.32
C VAL A 16 -1.97 -17.71 -9.33
N ILE A 17 -0.75 -17.60 -8.80
CA ILE A 17 -0.39 -16.50 -7.87
C ILE A 17 -0.55 -15.14 -8.54
N ALA A 18 -0.13 -15.01 -9.81
CA ALA A 18 -0.29 -13.79 -10.57
C ALA A 18 -1.78 -13.42 -10.75
N ILE A 19 -2.62 -14.40 -11.10
CA ILE A 19 -4.07 -14.19 -11.24
C ILE A 19 -4.69 -13.77 -9.90
N VAL A 20 -4.32 -14.44 -8.80
CA VAL A 20 -4.79 -14.07 -7.45
C VAL A 20 -4.40 -12.63 -7.11
N ALA A 21 -3.15 -12.24 -7.37
CA ALA A 21 -2.69 -10.87 -7.14
C ALA A 21 -3.46 -9.83 -7.99
N VAL A 22 -3.71 -10.13 -9.27
CA VAL A 22 -4.47 -9.26 -10.17
C VAL A 22 -5.91 -9.12 -9.70
N VAL A 23 -6.60 -10.22 -9.39
CA VAL A 23 -7.99 -10.17 -8.89
C VAL A 23 -8.06 -9.41 -7.57
N ALA A 24 -7.10 -9.64 -6.66
CA ALA A 24 -7.03 -8.94 -5.38
C ALA A 24 -6.85 -7.42 -5.56
N ALA A 25 -6.07 -6.99 -6.55
CA ALA A 25 -5.88 -5.57 -6.89
C ALA A 25 -7.16 -4.96 -7.50
N LEU A 26 -7.78 -5.65 -8.46
CA LEU A 26 -9.01 -5.19 -9.12
C LEU A 26 -10.14 -4.97 -8.11
N ILE A 27 -10.36 -5.91 -7.18
CA ILE A 27 -11.38 -5.77 -6.14
C ILE A 27 -11.11 -4.56 -5.23
N ARG A 28 -9.85 -4.30 -4.87
CA ARG A 28 -9.46 -3.17 -4.00
C ARG A 28 -9.59 -1.81 -4.67
N ILE A 29 -9.57 -1.77 -6.00
CA ILE A 29 -9.70 -0.54 -6.79
C ILE A 29 -11.17 -0.18 -7.04
N LEU A 30 -12.12 -1.11 -6.86
CA LEU A 30 -13.56 -0.85 -7.03
C LEU A 30 -14.08 0.43 -6.33
N PRO A 31 -13.64 0.79 -5.11
CA PRO A 31 -14.10 2.01 -4.45
C PRO A 31 -13.74 3.31 -5.20
N LEU A 32 -12.75 3.29 -6.11
CA LEU A 32 -12.38 4.48 -6.91
C LEU A 32 -13.53 5.01 -7.76
N GLN A 33 -14.57 4.21 -8.03
CA GLN A 33 -15.78 4.67 -8.71
C GLN A 33 -16.47 5.83 -7.98
N TYR A 34 -16.29 5.93 -6.67
CA TYR A 34 -16.85 7.01 -5.85
C TYR A 34 -15.90 8.21 -5.74
N GLY A 35 -14.61 8.03 -6.03
CA GLY A 35 -13.57 9.05 -6.00
C GLY A 35 -12.27 8.53 -5.38
N ALA A 36 -11.16 9.22 -5.67
CA ALA A 36 -9.84 8.90 -5.12
C ALA A 36 -9.61 9.66 -3.79
N TYR A 37 -10.46 9.39 -2.80
CA TYR A 37 -10.34 9.97 -1.46
C TYR A 37 -10.10 8.89 -0.41
N LEU A 38 -9.48 9.31 0.71
CA LEU A 38 -9.36 8.45 1.88
C LEU A 38 -10.72 8.23 2.50
N THR A 39 -11.05 6.97 2.73
CA THR A 39 -12.30 6.56 3.38
C THR A 39 -12.05 6.34 4.87
N ALA A 40 -13.11 6.42 5.67
CA ALA A 40 -13.05 6.38 7.13
C ALA A 40 -12.27 7.56 7.76
N PHE A 41 -12.40 7.69 9.09
CA PHE A 41 -11.80 8.80 9.84
C PHE A 41 -10.32 8.58 10.12
N ASP A 42 -9.92 7.36 10.51
CA ASP A 42 -8.55 7.04 10.92
C ASP A 42 -7.47 7.30 9.85
N PRO A 43 -7.70 6.98 8.55
CA PRO A 43 -6.68 7.18 7.52
C PRO A 43 -6.31 8.65 7.27
N LEU A 44 -7.18 9.60 7.63
CA LEU A 44 -6.89 11.03 7.51
C LEU A 44 -5.74 11.44 8.44
N PHE A 45 -5.70 10.91 9.67
CA PHE A 45 -4.59 11.14 10.59
C PHE A 45 -3.30 10.51 10.06
N GLN A 46 -3.38 9.27 9.54
CA GLN A 46 -2.23 8.56 8.96
C GLN A 46 -1.67 9.28 7.72
N PHE A 47 -2.52 9.93 6.95
CA PHE A 47 -2.12 10.75 5.81
C PHE A 47 -1.32 11.98 6.26
N ARG A 48 -1.83 12.75 7.24
CA ARG A 48 -1.09 13.89 7.82
C ARG A 48 0.26 13.47 8.41
N ALA A 49 0.27 12.34 9.12
CA ALA A 49 1.48 11.72 9.62
C ALA A 49 2.49 11.41 8.50
N THR A 50 2.00 10.86 7.38
CA THR A 50 2.83 10.57 6.21
C THR A 50 3.35 11.84 5.55
N GLU A 51 2.52 12.88 5.41
CA GLU A 51 2.94 14.20 4.90
C GLU A 51 4.07 14.78 5.76
N TYR A 52 3.92 14.78 7.08
CA TYR A 52 4.98 15.23 7.99
C TYR A 52 6.30 14.47 7.76
N VAL A 53 6.25 13.15 7.58
CA VAL A 53 7.44 12.33 7.29
C VAL A 53 8.07 12.67 5.94
N VAL A 54 7.25 12.90 4.91
CA VAL A 54 7.75 13.27 3.57
C VAL A 54 8.45 14.64 3.61
N GLU A 55 7.92 15.58 4.38
CA GLU A 55 8.45 16.94 4.48
C GLU A 55 9.67 17.06 5.40
N ASN A 56 9.73 16.27 6.48
CA ASN A 56 10.74 16.41 7.54
C ASN A 56 11.75 15.24 7.59
N GLY A 57 11.50 14.18 6.82
CA GLY A 57 12.28 12.95 6.80
C GLY A 57 11.85 11.91 7.85
N TYR A 58 12.15 10.64 7.57
CA TYR A 58 11.72 9.51 8.41
C TYR A 58 12.20 9.60 9.87
N ALA A 59 13.39 10.16 10.12
CA ALA A 59 13.91 10.30 11.48
C ALA A 59 13.07 11.28 12.32
N ALA A 60 12.49 12.32 11.71
CA ALA A 60 11.72 13.34 12.41
C ALA A 60 10.40 12.80 13.01
N TRP A 61 9.90 11.66 12.50
CA TRP A 61 8.74 10.96 13.04
C TRP A 61 8.90 10.61 14.53
N TRP A 62 10.08 10.17 14.93
CA TRP A 62 10.34 9.65 16.29
C TRP A 62 10.33 10.73 17.37
N THR A 63 10.52 11.98 16.97
CA THR A 63 10.47 13.15 17.84
C THR A 63 9.32 14.08 17.47
N TRP A 64 8.35 13.61 16.67
CA TRP A 64 7.22 14.41 16.25
C TRP A 64 6.30 14.70 17.44
N HIS A 65 5.96 15.97 17.61
CA HIS A 65 4.93 16.43 18.52
C HIS A 65 3.82 17.08 17.69
N ASP A 66 2.60 16.55 17.79
CA ASP A 66 1.43 17.04 17.07
C ASP A 66 0.74 18.13 17.89
N ASP A 67 0.94 19.39 17.48
CA ASP A 67 0.38 20.58 18.10
C ASP A 67 -1.03 20.91 17.60
N MET A 68 -1.51 20.20 16.58
CA MET A 68 -2.81 20.43 15.93
C MET A 68 -3.93 19.57 16.51
N SER A 69 -3.68 18.81 17.57
CA SER A 69 -4.65 17.90 18.18
C SER A 69 -4.57 17.95 19.70
N TRP A 70 -5.72 17.78 20.37
CA TRP A 70 -5.82 17.76 21.85
C TRP A 70 -5.26 19.02 22.56
N TYR A 71 -5.86 20.18 22.28
CA TYR A 71 -5.57 21.46 22.95
C TYR A 71 -6.00 21.50 24.42
#